data_AF-A0A4Q2RY20-F1
#
_entry.id   AF-A0A4Q2RY20-F1
#
_cell.length_a   1.000
_cell.length_b   1.000
_cell.length_c   1.000
_cell.angle_alpha   90.00
_cell.angle_beta   90.00
_cell.angle_gamma   90.00
#
_symmetry.space_group_name_H-M   'P 1'
#
loop_
_entity.id
_entity.type
_entity.pdbx_description
1 polymer ?
#
loop_
_entity_poly.entity_id
_entity_poly.type
_entity_poly.pdbx_seq_one_letter_code
_entity_poly.pdbx_strand_id
1 'polypeptide(L)'
;MVSTRAASELTVGGRYTLDAISDGRFSTDPSGWVLLGPPDQHDRPMILSGTITLSPSDHVATTAELRARLEDLDARRRRADRSIEAVLGTWRGGASDSFRARWEEWSSATTRVVEELAAAAQALDLARADAVAADASSEQLTRRLA
;
A
#
# COMPACT_ATOMS: atom_id res chain seq x y z
N MET A 1 31.85 -2.32 38.84
CA MET A 1 32.09 -3.76 38.63
C MET A 1 31.82 -4.05 37.17
N VAL A 2 32.91 -4.15 36.41
CA VAL A 2 32.92 -4.36 34.95
C VAL A 2 32.70 -5.84 34.68
N SER A 3 31.80 -6.17 33.77
CA SER A 3 31.89 -7.43 33.02
C SER A 3 31.46 -7.20 31.58
N THR A 4 32.48 -7.13 30.73
CA THR A 4 32.47 -7.11 29.28
C THR A 4 31.93 -8.44 28.73
N ARG A 5 31.07 -8.40 27.69
CA ARG A 5 31.08 -9.45 26.67
C ARG A 5 30.71 -8.88 25.30
N ALA A 6 31.60 -9.16 24.36
CA ALA A 6 31.65 -8.67 22.99
C ALA A 6 30.42 -9.08 22.15
N ALA A 7 30.00 -8.16 21.28
CA ALA A 7 29.26 -8.49 20.06
C ALA A 7 30.04 -7.88 18.89
N SER A 8 30.51 -8.77 18.02
CA SER A 8 31.45 -8.54 16.95
C SER A 8 30.98 -7.50 15.93
N GLU A 9 31.92 -6.67 15.50
CA GLU A 9 31.85 -5.91 14.26
C GLU A 9 31.77 -6.87 13.08
N LEU A 10 30.66 -6.82 12.34
CA LEU A 10 30.63 -7.28 10.95
C LEU A 10 30.58 -6.04 10.07
N THR A 11 31.76 -5.59 9.66
CA THR A 11 31.94 -4.57 8.63
C THR A 11 31.59 -5.19 7.28
N VAL A 12 30.39 -4.94 6.81
CA VAL A 12 30.00 -5.07 5.40
C VAL A 12 29.42 -3.73 4.98
N GLY A 13 29.94 -3.20 3.88
CA GLY A 13 29.82 -1.80 3.47
C GLY A 13 28.38 -1.33 3.24
N GLY A 14 28.21 -0.01 3.43
CA GLY A 14 27.03 0.74 3.00
C GLY A 14 25.86 0.74 3.99
N ARG A 15 26.00 1.48 5.10
CA ARG A 15 24.85 1.91 5.91
C ARG A 15 24.04 2.93 5.11
N TYR A 16 22.89 2.53 4.57
CA TYR A 16 21.76 3.44 4.42
C TYR A 16 20.84 3.21 5.61
N THR A 17 21.03 4.00 6.67
CA THR A 17 19.99 4.18 7.67
C THR A 17 18.85 4.96 7.02
N LEU A 18 17.73 4.29 6.80
CA LEU A 18 16.49 4.93 6.41
C LEU A 18 15.96 5.67 7.65
N ASP A 19 16.41 6.90 7.83
CA ASP A 19 15.93 7.76 8.91
C ASP A 19 14.55 8.30 8.52
N ALA A 20 13.54 7.90 9.27
CA ALA A 20 12.17 8.34 9.08
C ALA A 20 11.99 9.75 9.65
N ILE A 21 12.05 10.79 8.81
CA ILE A 21 11.67 12.17 9.15
C ILE A 21 11.10 12.81 7.87
N SER A 22 9.78 12.95 7.70
CA SER A 22 8.94 14.01 8.27
C SER A 22 9.53 15.42 8.11
N ASP A 23 9.67 15.92 6.88
CA ASP A 23 9.28 17.31 6.57
C ASP A 23 9.35 17.61 5.06
N GLY A 24 8.27 18.17 4.52
CA GLY A 24 8.14 18.55 3.12
C GLY A 24 8.99 19.77 2.76
N ARG A 25 10.19 19.54 2.22
CA ARG A 25 10.95 20.56 1.48
C ARG A 25 11.56 19.99 0.21
N PHE A 26 10.97 20.32 -0.92
CA PHE A 26 11.63 20.24 -2.23
C PHE A 26 12.77 21.28 -2.26
N SER A 27 13.98 20.82 -2.56
CA SER A 27 15.14 21.69 -2.82
C SER A 27 15.28 21.91 -4.32
N THR A 28 15.17 23.16 -4.75
CA THR A 28 15.50 23.62 -6.10
C THR A 28 16.81 24.40 -6.03
N ASP A 29 17.94 23.74 -6.24
CA ASP A 29 19.21 24.43 -6.51
C ASP A 29 19.62 24.20 -7.98
N PRO A 30 19.70 25.26 -8.81
CA PRO A 30 19.95 25.17 -10.25
C PRO A 30 21.42 25.37 -10.62
N SER A 31 22.40 24.74 -9.95
CA SER A 31 23.81 24.79 -10.37
C SER A 31 24.68 23.65 -9.80
N GLY A 32 24.75 22.53 -10.52
CA GLY A 32 25.76 21.49 -10.31
C GLY A 32 26.06 20.80 -11.64
N TRP A 33 27.17 21.17 -12.28
CA TRP A 33 27.42 21.04 -13.70
C TRP A 33 27.35 19.63 -14.33
N VAL A 34 26.89 19.68 -15.57
CA VAL A 34 26.86 18.70 -16.65
C VAL A 34 28.25 18.11 -16.94
N LEU A 35 28.34 16.77 -16.98
CA LEU A 35 29.38 16.04 -17.72
C LEU A 35 28.74 15.45 -18.98
N LEU A 36 28.85 16.19 -20.09
CA LEU A 36 28.60 15.71 -21.44
C LEU A 36 29.69 14.70 -21.82
N GLY A 37 29.37 13.41 -21.74
CA GLY A 37 30.08 12.36 -22.48
C GLY A 37 29.79 12.47 -23.98
N PRO A 38 30.67 11.93 -24.86
CA PRO A 38 30.61 12.18 -26.30
C PRO A 38 29.29 11.69 -26.93
N PRO A 39 28.74 12.42 -27.92
CA PRO A 39 27.49 12.06 -28.58
C PRO A 39 27.77 11.03 -29.67
N ASP A 40 27.99 9.78 -29.29
CA ASP A 40 27.87 8.62 -30.18
C ASP A 40 27.75 7.35 -29.33
N GLN A 41 26.58 7.18 -28.73
CA GLN A 41 26.13 5.85 -28.34
C GLN A 41 24.61 5.78 -28.47
N HIS A 42 24.20 5.29 -29.63
CA HIS A 42 22.87 4.82 -29.92
C HIS A 42 22.22 4.11 -28.72
N ASP A 43 21.01 4.52 -28.40
CA ASP A 43 19.87 3.60 -28.25
C ASP A 43 20.19 2.29 -27.51
N ARG A 44 20.71 2.40 -26.28
CA ARG A 44 20.77 1.25 -25.38
C ARG A 44 19.51 1.28 -24.53
N PRO A 45 18.64 0.26 -24.59
CA PRO A 45 17.60 0.11 -23.59
C PRO A 45 18.28 0.04 -22.22
N MET A 46 18.07 1.07 -21.41
CA MET A 46 18.54 1.11 -20.04
C MET A 46 17.67 0.16 -19.23
N ILE A 47 18.10 -1.09 -19.07
CA ILE A 47 17.46 -2.03 -18.17
C ILE A 47 17.84 -1.59 -16.75
N LEU A 48 16.92 -0.89 -16.09
CA LEU A 48 16.98 -0.64 -14.65
C LEU A 48 16.73 -1.98 -13.95
N SER A 49 17.79 -2.76 -13.74
CA SER A 49 17.73 -4.01 -12.99
C SER A 49 17.82 -3.70 -11.49
N GLY A 50 16.68 -3.41 -10.88
CA GLY A 50 16.54 -3.36 -9.42
C GLY A 50 15.84 -4.62 -8.93
N THR A 51 16.42 -5.33 -7.96
CA THR A 51 15.72 -6.43 -7.27
C THR A 51 14.68 -5.83 -6.34
N ILE A 52 13.41 -5.88 -6.72
CA ILE A 52 12.30 -5.60 -5.80
C ILE A 52 12.10 -6.87 -4.97
N THR A 53 12.67 -6.91 -3.76
CA THR A 53 12.35 -7.96 -2.80
C THR A 53 10.96 -7.69 -2.21
N LEU A 54 9.92 -8.23 -2.85
CA LEU A 54 8.58 -8.26 -2.28
C LEU A 54 8.52 -9.42 -1.28
N SER A 55 8.42 -9.13 0.02
CA SER A 55 8.18 -10.15 1.05
C SER A 55 6.77 -10.74 0.86
N PRO A 56 6.63 -12.00 0.40
CA PRO A 56 5.31 -12.55 0.07
C PRO A 56 4.45 -12.74 1.32
N SER A 57 5.06 -13.08 2.45
CA SER A 57 4.38 -13.25 3.73
C SER A 57 3.82 -11.93 4.25
N ASP A 58 4.57 -10.83 4.12
CA ASP A 58 4.14 -9.52 4.62
C ASP A 58 3.01 -8.95 3.76
N HIS A 59 3.06 -9.18 2.45
CA HIS A 59 1.98 -8.77 1.56
C HIS A 59 0.69 -9.56 1.82
N VAL A 60 0.77 -10.89 1.96
CA VAL A 60 -0.38 -11.72 2.33
C VAL A 60 -0.96 -11.29 3.68
N ALA A 61 -0.11 -11.06 4.69
CA ALA A 61 -0.54 -10.61 6.00
C ALA A 61 -1.25 -9.24 5.94
N THR A 62 -0.67 -8.29 5.21
CA THR A 62 -1.23 -6.93 5.05
C THR A 62 -2.57 -6.96 4.32
N THR A 63 -2.69 -7.74 3.24
CA THR A 63 -3.93 -7.83 2.46
C THR A 63 -5.01 -8.59 3.24
N ALA A 64 -4.63 -9.58 4.06
CA ALA A 64 -5.56 -10.26 4.97
C ALA A 64 -6.06 -9.31 6.08
N GLU A 65 -5.17 -8.50 6.68
CA GLU A 65 -5.58 -7.49 7.66
C GLU A 65 -6.52 -6.46 7.03
N LEU A 66 -6.21 -5.96 5.84
CA LEU A 66 -7.07 -5.02 5.11
C LEU A 66 -8.48 -5.59 4.91
N ARG A 67 -8.59 -6.85 4.50
CA ARG A 67 -9.89 -7.54 4.36
C ARG A 67 -10.64 -7.64 5.67
N ALA A 68 -9.98 -8.07 6.74
CA ALA A 68 -10.60 -8.18 8.05
C ALA A 68 -11.12 -6.81 8.55
N ARG A 69 -10.38 -5.73 8.29
CA ARG A 69 -10.81 -4.36 8.62
C ARG A 69 -12.00 -3.91 7.78
N LEU A 70 -12.06 -4.28 6.50
CA LEU A 70 -13.19 -3.98 5.63
C LEU A 70 -14.47 -4.73 6.06
N GLU A 71 -14.32 -6.00 6.44
CA GLU A 71 -15.43 -6.79 6.98
C GLU A 71 -15.97 -6.20 8.29
N ASP A 72 -15.09 -5.79 9.22
CA ASP A 72 -15.50 -5.12 10.46
C ASP A 72 -16.20 -3.78 10.16
N LEU A 73 -15.69 -2.99 9.22
CA LEU A 73 -16.29 -1.72 8.82
C LEU A 73 -17.70 -1.91 8.26
N ASP A 74 -17.89 -2.87 7.34
CA ASP A 74 -19.21 -3.16 6.78
C ASP A 74 -20.17 -3.71 7.84
N ALA A 75 -19.69 -4.55 8.76
CA ALA A 75 -20.50 -5.04 9.88
C ALA A 75 -20.98 -3.90 10.79
N ARG A 76 -20.13 -2.92 11.09
CA ARG A 76 -20.47 -1.72 11.87
C ARG A 76 -21.48 -0.85 11.14
N ARG A 77 -21.30 -0.63 9.83
CA ARG A 77 -22.25 0.11 8.98
C ARG A 77 -23.64 -0.53 9.03
N ARG A 78 -23.75 -1.84 8.77
CA ARG A 78 -25.02 -2.57 8.82
C ARG A 78 -25.67 -2.54 10.21
N ARG A 79 -24.87 -2.51 11.29
CA ARG A 79 -25.40 -2.35 12.65
C ARG A 79 -25.98 -0.95 12.85
N ALA A 80 -25.30 0.08 12.36
CA ALA A 80 -25.78 1.45 12.43
C ALA A 80 -27.07 1.63 11.62
N ASP A 81 -27.15 1.06 10.41
CA ASP A 81 -28.37 1.08 9.58
C ASP A 81 -29.57 0.52 10.36
N ARG A 82 -29.43 -0.67 10.97
CA ARG A 82 -30.50 -1.27 11.79
C ARG A 82 -30.89 -0.41 12.99
N SER A 83 -29.92 0.22 13.64
CA SER A 83 -30.17 1.09 14.79
C SER A 83 -30.96 2.33 14.38
N ILE A 84 -30.65 2.90 13.22
CA ILE A 84 -31.31 4.10 12.72
C ILE A 84 -32.71 3.81 12.19
N GLU A 85 -32.90 2.69 11.49
CA GLU A 85 -34.25 2.26 11.10
C GLU A 85 -35.15 2.06 12.31
N ALA A 86 -34.63 1.52 13.42
CA ALA A 86 -35.38 1.41 14.66
C ALA A 86 -35.78 2.78 15.24
N VAL A 87 -34.86 3.75 15.26
CA VAL A 87 -35.14 5.12 15.74
C VAL A 87 -36.17 5.80 14.85
N LEU A 88 -35.97 5.77 13.53
CA LEU A 88 -36.87 6.36 12.54
C LEU A 88 -38.24 5.68 12.48
N GLY A 89 -38.36 4.43 12.94
CA GLY A 89 -39.65 3.76 13.11
C GLY A 89 -40.54 4.40 14.20
N THR A 90 -39.92 5.09 15.17
CA THR A 90 -40.63 5.73 16.30
C THR A 90 -40.72 7.25 16.21
N TRP A 91 -39.83 7.86 15.43
CA TRP A 91 -39.74 9.30 15.26
C TRP A 91 -40.44 9.76 13.97
N ARG A 92 -41.27 10.81 14.04
CA ARG A 92 -42.00 11.36 12.88
C ARG A 92 -41.89 12.87 12.77
N GLY A 93 -42.15 13.38 11.56
CA GLY A 93 -42.15 14.81 11.22
C GLY A 93 -40.91 15.22 10.42
N GLY A 94 -40.85 16.48 9.99
CA GLY A 94 -39.82 16.96 9.05
C GLY A 94 -38.36 16.83 9.52
N ALA A 95 -38.13 16.76 10.84
CA ALA A 95 -36.81 16.48 11.39
C ALA A 95 -36.36 15.03 11.15
N SER A 96 -37.29 14.07 11.24
CA SER A 96 -37.05 12.67 10.87
C SER A 96 -36.75 12.54 9.37
N ASP A 97 -37.49 13.27 8.52
CA ASP A 97 -37.28 13.23 7.06
C ASP A 97 -35.92 13.81 6.67
N SER A 98 -35.54 14.93 7.29
CA SER A 98 -34.23 15.56 7.09
C SER A 98 -33.09 14.64 7.54
N PHE A 99 -33.25 13.97 8.69
CA PHE A 99 -32.27 13.00 9.18
C PHE A 99 -32.16 11.79 8.26
N ARG A 100 -33.29 11.24 7.80
CA ARG A 100 -33.31 10.12 6.85
C ARG A 100 -32.52 10.44 5.58
N ALA A 101 -32.75 11.61 4.97
CA ALA A 101 -32.03 12.02 3.78
C ALA A 101 -30.52 12.13 4.01
N ARG A 102 -30.09 12.68 5.15
CA ARG A 102 -28.67 12.74 5.52
C ARG A 102 -28.08 11.35 5.80
N TRP A 103 -28.86 10.46 6.39
CA TRP A 103 -28.44 9.08 6.65
C TRP A 103 -28.25 8.29 5.35
N GLU A 104 -29.18 8.40 4.41
CA GLU A 104 -29.09 7.76 3.09
C GLU A 104 -27.87 8.25 2.32
N GLU A 105 -27.60 9.56 2.35
CA GLU A 105 -26.39 10.15 1.76
C GLU A 105 -25.11 9.58 2.38
N TRP A 106 -25.03 9.53 3.72
CA TRP A 106 -23.90 8.96 4.43
C TRP A 106 -23.73 7.46 4.17
N SER A 107 -24.81 6.67 4.18
CA SER A 107 -24.77 5.22 3.99
C SER A 107 -24.33 4.87 2.56
N SER A 108 -24.81 5.62 1.57
CA SER A 108 -24.39 5.51 0.18
C SER A 108 -22.91 5.83 -0.01
N ALA A 109 -22.44 6.96 0.54
CA ALA A 109 -21.02 7.33 0.48
C ALA A 109 -20.12 6.30 1.15
N THR A 110 -20.51 5.80 2.33
CA THR A 110 -19.76 4.77 3.06
C THR A 110 -19.70 3.45 2.29
N THR A 111 -20.81 3.05 1.64
CA THR A 111 -20.85 1.85 0.80
C THR A 111 -19.85 1.93 -0.34
N ARG A 112 -19.78 3.07 -1.04
CA ARG A 112 -18.79 3.30 -2.12
C ARG A 112 -17.35 3.17 -1.62
N VAL A 113 -17.02 3.74 -0.46
CA VAL A 113 -15.68 3.63 0.13
C VAL A 113 -15.32 2.16 0.41
N VAL A 114 -16.26 1.38 0.96
CA VAL A 114 -16.04 -0.05 1.22
C VAL A 114 -15.81 -0.81 -0.09
N GLU A 115 -16.59 -0.54 -1.13
CA GLU A 115 -16.45 -1.16 -2.45
C GLU A 115 -15.11 -0.81 -3.11
N GLU A 116 -14.70 0.45 -3.08
CA GLU A 116 -13.43 0.92 -3.63
C GLU A 116 -12.23 0.29 -2.92
N LEU A 117 -12.26 0.23 -1.59
CA LEU A 117 -11.19 -0.41 -0.81
C LEU A 117 -11.15 -1.92 -1.04
N ALA A 118 -12.30 -2.57 -1.20
CA ALA A 118 -12.36 -3.98 -1.55
C ALA A 118 -11.79 -4.25 -2.95
N ALA A 119 -12.06 -3.37 -3.92
CA ALA A 119 -11.49 -3.45 -5.25
C ALA A 119 -9.96 -3.24 -5.23
N ALA A 120 -9.48 -2.28 -4.44
CA ALA A 120 -8.04 -2.04 -4.25
C ALA A 120 -7.33 -3.27 -3.64
N ALA A 121 -7.94 -3.90 -2.62
CA ALA A 121 -7.42 -5.13 -2.02
C ALA A 121 -7.33 -6.29 -3.04
N GLN A 122 -8.30 -6.41 -3.95
CA GLN A 122 -8.26 -7.39 -5.02
C GLN A 122 -7.18 -7.08 -6.06
N ALA A 123 -7.03 -5.82 -6.45
CA ALA A 123 -5.99 -5.38 -7.38
C ALA A 123 -4.57 -5.66 -6.83
N LEU A 124 -4.37 -5.46 -5.54
CA LEU A 124 -3.11 -5.77 -4.85
C LEU A 124 -2.76 -7.27 -4.89
N ASP A 125 -3.76 -8.14 -4.78
CA ASP A 125 -3.56 -9.58 -4.90
C ASP A 125 -3.26 -10.03 -6.33
N LEU A 126 -3.92 -9.42 -7.32
CA LEU A 126 -3.63 -9.67 -8.73
C LEU A 126 -2.21 -9.25 -9.08
N ALA A 127 -1.81 -8.04 -8.69
CA ALA A 127 -0.45 -7.53 -8.90
C ALA A 127 0.61 -8.45 -8.26
N ARG A 128 0.31 -9.01 -7.08
CA ARG A 128 1.18 -10.01 -6.43
C ARG A 128 1.29 -11.29 -7.26
N ALA A 129 0.16 -11.81 -7.74
CA ALA A 129 0.14 -13.02 -8.55
C ALA A 129 0.97 -12.84 -9.83
N ASP A 130 0.85 -11.70 -10.49
CA ASP A 130 1.62 -11.35 -11.68
C ASP A 130 3.13 -11.27 -11.38
N ALA A 131 3.51 -10.62 -10.28
CA ALA A 131 4.92 -10.53 -9.85
C ALA A 131 5.52 -11.92 -9.58
N VAL A 132 4.81 -12.78 -8.86
CA VAL A 132 5.27 -14.16 -8.58
C VAL A 132 5.41 -14.98 -9.87
N ALA A 133 4.49 -14.81 -10.83
CA ALA A 133 4.57 -15.49 -12.12
C ALA A 133 5.76 -15.02 -12.97
N ALA A 134 6.06 -13.71 -12.94
CA ALA A 134 7.20 -13.12 -13.64
C ALA A 134 8.54 -13.61 -13.07
N ASP A 135 8.66 -13.69 -11.74
CA ASP A 135 9.86 -14.22 -11.07
C ASP A 135 10.10 -15.68 -11.43
N ALA A 136 9.07 -16.53 -11.34
CA ALA A 136 9.18 -17.96 -11.68
C ALA A 136 9.60 -18.18 -13.14
N SER A 137 9.08 -17.36 -14.06
CA SER A 137 9.43 -17.42 -15.48
C SER A 137 10.90 -17.03 -15.72
N SER A 138 11.38 -16.01 -15.01
CA SER A 138 12.77 -15.53 -15.08
C SER A 138 13.76 -16.56 -14.54
N GLU A 139 13.44 -17.22 -13.43
CA GLU A 139 14.23 -18.33 -12.88
C GLU A 139 14.31 -19.52 -13.85
N GLN A 140 13.20 -19.85 -14.52
CA GLN A 140 13.18 -20.96 -15.48
C GLN A 140 14.01 -20.65 -16.73
N LEU A 141 13.94 -19.41 -17.23
CA LEU A 141 14.76 -18.96 -18.35
C LEU A 141 16.25 -18.96 -18.00
N THR A 142 16.60 -18.47 -16.81
CA THR A 142 18.00 -18.50 -16.31
C THR A 142 18.53 -19.92 -16.20
N ARG A 143 17.74 -20.87 -15.67
CA ARG A 143 18.11 -22.30 -15.60
C ARG A 143 18.27 -22.98 -16.95
N ARG A 144 17.59 -22.50 -18.00
CA ARG A 144 17.71 -23.05 -19.36
C ARG A 144 18.95 -22.53 -20.10
N LEU A 145 19.48 -21.38 -19.69
CA LEU A 145 20.64 -20.75 -20.29
C LEU A 145 21.96 -21.07 -19.56
N ALA A 146 21.88 -21.66 -18.37
CA ALA A 146 23.02 -22.17 -17.59
C ALA A 146 23.31 -23.64 -17.95
#